data_AF-A0A960J1K2-F1
#
_entry.id   AF-A0A960J1K2-F1
#
_cell.length_a   1.000
_cell.length_b   1.000
_cell.length_c   1.000
_cell.angle_alpha   90.00
_cell.angle_beta   90.00
_cell.angle_gamma   90.00
#
_symmetry.space_group_name_H-M   'P 1'
#
loop_
_entity.id
_entity.type
_entity.pdbx_description
1 polymer ?
#
loop_
_entity_poly.entity_id
_entity_poly.type
_entity_poly.pdbx_seq_one_letter_code
_entity_poly.pdbx_strand_id
1 'polypeptide(L)'
;LLAAYRFWSEPTPGRMVWLGLAVGLATLTRAESALLGLFLVAPLALTATRLPWPARLGRLALGGVVALALVAPWVLWNLARFEEPVYVSTGAGAVLNTASCDQTYYGDNLGYYGECFDLATVPAATQERMCGRIGLEPGCFADPEQFERVQASLQDRAIYDESERELIARDQATAYIADHTGRLPVVMVARVGRMWDVYRPAQNVRFNDRLEGRGRRASQAGLVLYYALWPLAVVGAVALHRRRVTLIPLLAPMVVITITAALAFGTTRYRVPADVALVVAAGVGIATLSGRWWPATGQDGAPETEVADD
;
A
#
# COMPACT_ATOMS: atom_id res chain seq x y z
N LEU A 1 5.62 -12.84 2.90
CA LEU A 1 6.16 -13.27 4.22
C LEU A 1 7.11 -14.46 4.13
N LEU A 2 6.66 -15.63 3.65
CA LEU A 2 7.50 -16.85 3.61
C LEU A 2 8.84 -16.68 2.86
N ALA A 3 8.82 -16.12 1.65
CA ALA A 3 10.04 -15.87 0.86
C ALA A 3 11.05 -14.97 1.61
N ALA A 4 10.55 -13.96 2.31
CA ALA A 4 11.38 -13.04 3.10
C ALA A 4 12.03 -13.75 4.30
N TYR A 5 11.29 -14.58 5.03
CA TYR A 5 11.85 -15.37 6.13
C TYR A 5 12.84 -16.45 5.66
N ARG A 6 12.57 -17.09 4.52
CA ARG A 6 13.53 -18.02 3.89
C ARG A 6 14.82 -17.31 3.49
N PHE A 7 14.73 -16.14 2.86
CA PHE A 7 15.93 -15.36 2.52
C PHE A 7 16.70 -14.91 3.77
N TRP A 8 16.01 -14.46 4.81
CA TRP A 8 16.64 -14.08 6.07
C TRP A 8 17.39 -15.25 6.72
N SER A 9 16.80 -16.46 6.72
CA SER A 9 17.43 -17.62 7.35
C SER A 9 18.66 -18.11 6.59
N GLU A 10 18.64 -18.10 5.25
CA GLU A 10 19.83 -18.32 4.40
C GLU A 10 19.77 -17.40 3.17
N PRO A 11 20.70 -16.42 3.04
CA PRO A 11 20.64 -15.41 2.01
C PRO A 11 21.25 -15.89 0.67
N THR A 12 20.67 -16.93 0.08
CA THR A 12 21.10 -17.51 -1.21
C THR A 12 20.53 -16.75 -2.42
N PRO A 13 21.10 -16.90 -3.64
CA PRO A 13 20.57 -16.21 -4.82
C PRO A 13 19.15 -16.68 -5.14
N GLY A 14 18.90 -18.00 -5.10
CA GLY A 14 17.59 -18.57 -5.38
C GLY A 14 16.49 -18.08 -4.43
N ARG A 15 16.80 -17.90 -3.13
CA ARG A 15 15.84 -17.34 -2.17
C ARG A 15 15.57 -15.85 -2.43
N MET A 16 16.56 -15.11 -2.91
CA MET A 16 16.37 -13.73 -3.34
C MET A 16 15.53 -13.64 -4.62
N VAL A 17 15.71 -14.54 -5.59
CA VAL A 17 14.85 -14.62 -6.78
C VAL A 17 13.39 -14.78 -6.37
N TRP A 18 13.07 -15.72 -5.47
CA TRP A 18 11.71 -15.90 -4.97
C TRP A 18 11.15 -14.67 -4.25
N LEU A 19 11.99 -13.95 -3.49
CA LEU A 19 11.59 -12.71 -2.84
C LEU A 19 11.31 -11.60 -3.86
N GLY A 20 12.18 -11.44 -4.86
CA GLY A 20 12.00 -10.48 -5.96
C GLY A 20 10.74 -10.78 -6.78
N LEU A 21 10.49 -12.05 -7.13
CA LEU A 21 9.26 -12.48 -7.80
C LEU A 21 8.02 -12.15 -6.97
N ALA A 22 8.04 -12.43 -5.66
CA ALA A 22 6.91 -12.12 -4.77
C ALA A 22 6.64 -10.60 -4.70
N VAL A 23 7.69 -9.77 -4.66
CA VAL A 23 7.54 -8.31 -4.68
C VAL A 23 7.05 -7.82 -6.05
N GLY A 24 7.57 -8.35 -7.16
CA GLY A 24 7.10 -8.01 -8.50
C GLY A 24 5.63 -8.34 -8.73
N LEU A 25 5.19 -9.54 -8.32
CA LEU A 25 3.77 -9.93 -8.36
C LEU A 25 2.92 -9.01 -7.47
N ALA A 26 3.39 -8.68 -6.28
CA ALA A 26 2.69 -7.73 -5.41
C ALA A 26 2.53 -6.36 -6.08
N THR A 27 3.58 -5.84 -6.72
CA THR A 27 3.54 -4.57 -7.48
C THR A 27 2.53 -4.61 -8.63
N LEU A 28 2.46 -5.72 -9.38
CA LEU A 28 1.47 -5.88 -10.46
C LEU A 28 0.02 -5.89 -9.96
N THR A 29 -0.21 -6.30 -8.70
CA THR A 29 -1.55 -6.24 -8.09
C THR A 29 -1.86 -4.91 -7.42
N ARG A 30 -0.83 -4.22 -6.91
CA ARG A 30 -0.92 -2.96 -6.16
C ARG A 30 0.37 -2.17 -6.33
N ALA A 31 0.30 -1.03 -7.02
CA ALA A 31 1.48 -0.25 -7.39
C ALA A 31 2.35 0.18 -6.19
N GLU A 32 1.75 0.51 -5.05
CA GLU A 32 2.47 0.90 -3.83
C GLU A 32 3.27 -0.25 -3.20
N SER A 33 2.98 -1.51 -3.56
CA SER A 33 3.77 -2.67 -3.12
C SER A 33 5.20 -2.63 -3.66
N ALA A 34 5.50 -1.80 -4.66
CA ALA A 34 6.86 -1.49 -5.08
C ALA A 34 7.72 -0.97 -3.90
N LEU A 35 7.12 -0.30 -2.92
CA LEU A 35 7.80 0.15 -1.70
C LEU A 35 8.33 -1.01 -0.84
N LEU A 36 7.87 -2.25 -1.05
CA LEU A 36 8.50 -3.42 -0.43
C LEU A 36 9.94 -3.62 -0.91
N GLY A 37 10.31 -3.15 -2.10
CA GLY A 37 11.72 -3.09 -2.51
C GLY A 37 12.57 -2.32 -1.51
N LEU A 38 12.07 -1.16 -1.07
CA LEU A 38 12.75 -0.27 -0.13
C LEU A 38 12.64 -0.74 1.33
N PHE A 39 11.45 -1.15 1.79
CA PHE A 39 11.20 -1.44 3.21
C PHE A 39 11.32 -2.92 3.59
N LEU A 40 11.38 -3.84 2.61
CA LEU A 40 11.54 -5.28 2.84
C LEU A 40 12.85 -5.81 2.24
N VAL A 41 13.04 -5.65 0.93
CA VAL A 41 14.18 -6.26 0.22
C VAL A 41 15.50 -5.59 0.61
N ALA A 42 15.57 -4.27 0.55
CA ALA A 42 16.78 -3.52 0.90
C ALA A 42 17.26 -3.79 2.33
N PRO A 43 16.46 -3.62 3.40
CA PRO A 43 16.94 -3.89 4.75
C PRO A 43 17.30 -5.36 4.95
N LEU A 44 16.54 -6.34 4.40
CA LEU A 44 16.92 -7.75 4.52
C LEU A 44 18.25 -8.08 3.83
N ALA A 45 18.49 -7.55 2.63
CA ALA A 45 19.75 -7.76 1.91
C ALA A 45 20.94 -7.08 2.60
N LEU A 46 20.78 -5.83 3.04
CA LEU A 46 21.85 -5.01 3.63
C LEU A 46 22.22 -5.47 5.07
N THR A 47 21.25 -6.03 5.80
CA THR A 47 21.45 -6.59 7.15
C THR A 47 21.86 -8.07 7.15
N ALA A 48 22.04 -8.70 5.99
CA ALA A 48 22.51 -10.08 5.88
C ALA A 48 24.00 -10.22 6.27
N THR A 49 24.29 -10.17 7.58
CA THR A 49 25.66 -10.10 8.12
C THR A 49 26.54 -11.29 7.77
N ARG A 50 25.94 -12.45 7.43
CA ARG A 50 26.65 -13.65 6.94
C ARG A 50 27.30 -13.47 5.57
N LEU A 51 26.98 -12.39 4.85
CA LEU A 51 27.53 -12.07 3.54
C LEU A 51 28.51 -10.88 3.63
N PRO A 52 29.60 -10.88 2.83
CA PRO A 52 30.42 -9.69 2.64
C PRO A 52 29.61 -8.62 1.89
N TRP A 53 29.97 -7.34 2.06
CA TRP A 53 29.26 -6.20 1.49
C TRP A 53 28.96 -6.29 -0.02
N PRO A 54 29.91 -6.67 -0.89
CA PRO A 54 29.63 -6.83 -2.32
C PRO A 54 28.54 -7.86 -2.61
N ALA A 55 28.51 -8.96 -1.86
CA ALA A 55 27.47 -9.98 -2.01
C ALA A 55 26.09 -9.47 -1.55
N ARG A 56 26.02 -8.59 -0.54
CA ARG A 56 24.76 -7.94 -0.12
C ARG A 56 24.19 -7.04 -1.20
N LEU A 57 25.04 -6.22 -1.81
CA LEU A 57 24.66 -5.38 -2.96
C LEU A 57 24.25 -6.25 -4.15
N GLY A 58 24.96 -7.35 -4.40
CA GLY A 58 24.58 -8.33 -5.41
C GLY A 58 23.19 -8.96 -5.16
N ARG A 59 22.83 -9.25 -3.91
CA ARG A 59 21.48 -9.71 -3.55
C ARG A 59 20.43 -8.64 -3.76
N LEU A 60 20.71 -7.41 -3.35
CA LEU A 60 19.79 -6.29 -3.54
C LEU A 60 19.53 -6.06 -5.04
N ALA A 61 20.60 -5.99 -5.84
CA ALA A 61 20.53 -5.85 -7.29
C ALA A 61 19.74 -7.00 -7.92
N LEU A 62 20.03 -8.25 -7.54
CA LEU A 62 19.31 -9.43 -8.04
C LEU A 62 17.81 -9.36 -7.72
N GLY A 63 17.44 -9.03 -6.49
CA GLY A 63 16.03 -8.89 -6.10
C GLY A 63 15.31 -7.80 -6.89
N GLY A 64 15.97 -6.65 -7.07
CA GLY A 64 15.46 -5.53 -7.87
C GLY A 64 15.30 -5.90 -9.35
N VAL A 65 16.32 -6.50 -9.97
CA VAL A 65 16.29 -6.94 -11.38
C VAL A 65 15.18 -7.97 -11.60
N VAL A 66 15.02 -8.95 -10.71
CA VAL A 66 13.94 -9.96 -10.84
C VAL A 66 12.56 -9.31 -10.74
N ALA A 67 12.35 -8.41 -9.77
CA ALA A 67 11.08 -7.70 -9.63
C ALA A 67 10.79 -6.81 -10.86
N LEU A 68 11.79 -6.06 -11.34
CA LEU A 68 11.67 -5.21 -12.51
C LEU A 68 11.42 -6.01 -13.78
N ALA A 69 12.14 -7.12 -14.00
CA ALA A 69 11.95 -7.98 -15.16
C ALA A 69 10.53 -8.57 -15.22
N LEU A 70 9.93 -8.85 -14.06
CA LEU A 70 8.55 -9.34 -13.99
C LEU A 70 7.51 -8.24 -14.28
N VAL A 71 7.77 -7.01 -13.82
CA VAL A 71 6.88 -5.86 -14.00
C VAL A 71 7.02 -5.23 -15.39
N ALA A 72 8.20 -5.36 -16.01
CA ALA A 72 8.58 -4.68 -17.25
C ALA A 72 7.64 -4.95 -18.44
N PRO A 73 7.16 -6.18 -18.72
CA PRO A 73 6.26 -6.41 -19.86
C PRO A 73 4.98 -5.56 -19.77
N TRP A 74 4.43 -5.41 -18.57
CA TRP A 74 3.24 -4.59 -18.33
C TRP A 74 3.55 -3.10 -18.47
N VAL A 75 4.67 -2.64 -17.89
CA VAL A 75 5.10 -1.23 -18.00
C VAL A 75 5.36 -0.84 -19.44
N LEU A 76 6.09 -1.68 -20.20
CA LEU A 76 6.38 -1.42 -21.61
C LEU A 76 5.10 -1.42 -22.45
N TRP A 77 4.15 -2.31 -22.15
CA TRP A 77 2.85 -2.32 -22.81
C TRP A 77 2.06 -1.03 -22.56
N ASN A 78 2.05 -0.53 -21.31
CA ASN A 78 1.39 0.73 -20.98
C ASN A 78 2.05 1.93 -21.67
N LEU A 79 3.38 2.03 -21.59
CA LEU A 79 4.15 3.13 -22.19
C LEU A 79 4.03 3.20 -23.72
N ALA A 80 3.76 2.07 -24.38
CA ALA A 80 3.56 2.02 -25.82
C ALA A 80 2.10 2.25 -26.25
N ARG A 81 1.16 2.28 -25.30
CA ARG A 81 -0.29 2.32 -25.57
C ARG A 81 -0.94 3.65 -25.21
N PHE A 82 -0.56 4.24 -24.09
CA PHE A 82 -1.17 5.47 -23.59
C PHE A 82 -0.50 6.71 -24.17
N GLU A 83 -1.29 7.77 -24.37
CA GLU A 83 -0.78 9.06 -24.84
C GLU A 83 0.19 9.67 -23.82
N GLU A 84 -0.11 9.54 -22.53
CA GLU A 84 0.74 10.03 -21.44
C GLU A 84 1.50 8.88 -20.74
N PRO A 85 2.71 9.11 -20.19
CA PRO A 85 3.50 8.04 -19.59
C PRO A 85 2.82 7.36 -18.40
N VAL A 86 2.37 6.11 -18.62
CA VAL A 86 1.82 5.24 -17.58
C VAL A 86 2.79 4.10 -17.30
N TYR A 87 3.27 4.01 -16.05
CA TYR A 87 4.14 2.89 -15.63
C TYR A 87 3.32 1.67 -15.21
N VAL A 88 2.75 1.68 -13.99
CA VAL A 88 2.04 0.51 -13.46
C VAL A 88 0.53 0.63 -13.60
N SER A 89 -0.06 1.80 -13.34
CA SER A 89 -1.52 1.96 -13.34
C SER A 89 -1.92 3.43 -13.42
N THR A 90 -3.11 3.71 -13.96
CA THR A 90 -3.66 5.06 -14.10
C THR A 90 -4.47 5.56 -12.90
N GLY A 91 -4.07 5.21 -11.67
CA GLY A 91 -4.92 5.37 -10.48
C GLY A 91 -4.47 6.46 -9.49
N ALA A 92 -3.24 6.95 -9.58
CA ALA A 92 -2.68 7.84 -8.56
C ALA A 92 -3.37 9.22 -8.57
N GLY A 93 -3.65 9.78 -9.74
CA GLY A 93 -4.37 11.05 -9.87
C GLY A 93 -5.78 10.99 -9.27
N ALA A 94 -6.54 9.94 -9.59
CA ALA A 94 -7.88 9.72 -9.02
C ALA A 94 -7.85 9.52 -7.49
N VAL A 95 -6.86 8.77 -6.99
CA VAL A 95 -6.65 8.57 -5.54
C VAL A 95 -6.33 9.88 -4.83
N LEU A 96 -5.46 10.71 -5.40
CA LEU A 96 -5.15 12.03 -4.84
C LEU A 96 -6.36 12.95 -4.88
N ASN A 97 -7.10 12.95 -5.99
CA ASN A 97 -8.28 13.79 -6.18
C ASN A 97 -9.35 13.50 -5.13
N THR A 98 -9.79 12.24 -5.01
CA THR A 98 -10.79 11.81 -4.02
C THR A 98 -10.39 12.05 -2.56
N ALA A 99 -9.12 12.36 -2.30
CA ALA A 99 -8.58 12.64 -0.98
C ALA A 99 -8.23 14.12 -0.75
N SER A 100 -8.47 15.00 -1.72
CA SER A 100 -7.99 16.39 -1.72
C SER A 100 -9.12 17.37 -2.05
N CYS A 101 -10.02 17.55 -1.09
CA CYS A 101 -11.06 18.58 -1.10
C CYS A 101 -11.49 18.94 0.33
N ASP A 102 -12.33 19.97 0.49
CA ASP A 102 -12.74 20.46 1.82
C ASP A 102 -13.39 19.38 2.68
N GLN A 103 -14.16 18.49 2.06
CA GLN A 103 -14.80 17.37 2.75
C GLN A 103 -13.78 16.46 3.47
N THR A 104 -12.59 16.28 2.88
CA THR A 104 -11.54 15.36 3.36
C THR A 104 -10.40 16.08 4.12
N TYR A 105 -10.34 17.41 4.06
CA TYR A 105 -9.35 18.26 4.77
C TYR A 105 -9.90 18.97 6.01
N TYR A 106 -11.19 19.34 5.98
CA TYR A 106 -11.85 20.13 7.01
C TYR A 106 -13.17 19.51 7.48
N GLY A 107 -13.84 18.78 6.59
CA GLY A 107 -15.16 18.19 6.84
C GLY A 107 -15.14 16.92 7.67
N ASP A 108 -16.33 16.30 7.74
CA ASP A 108 -16.56 15.08 8.54
C ASP A 108 -15.75 13.87 8.06
N ASN A 109 -15.35 13.87 6.79
CA ASN A 109 -14.53 12.83 6.17
C ASN A 109 -13.04 13.09 6.33
N LEU A 110 -12.61 13.96 7.25
CA LEU A 110 -11.19 14.26 7.50
C LEU A 110 -10.32 13.00 7.50
N GLY A 111 -9.41 12.89 6.52
CA GLY A 111 -8.49 11.77 6.35
C GLY A 111 -9.06 10.49 5.71
N TYR A 112 -10.30 10.53 5.22
CA TYR A 112 -10.95 9.50 4.40
C TYR A 112 -11.01 9.96 2.93
N TYR A 113 -11.75 9.26 2.07
CA TYR A 113 -12.05 9.72 0.70
C TYR A 113 -13.43 10.38 0.60
N GLY A 114 -13.67 11.14 -0.47
CA GLY A 114 -14.91 11.84 -0.77
C GLY A 114 -15.14 12.05 -2.25
N GLU A 115 -16.25 12.69 -2.59
CA GLU A 115 -16.57 13.14 -3.94
C GLU A 115 -15.92 14.50 -4.18
N CYS A 116 -14.65 14.48 -4.55
CA CYS A 116 -13.83 15.69 -4.68
C CYS A 116 -13.68 16.19 -6.12
N PHE A 117 -14.02 15.38 -7.12
CA PHE A 117 -13.86 15.78 -8.51
C PHE A 117 -14.93 16.82 -8.87
N ASP A 118 -14.49 18.01 -9.24
CA ASP A 118 -15.34 19.10 -9.71
C ASP A 118 -14.65 19.76 -10.90
N LEU A 119 -15.21 19.51 -12.07
CA LEU A 119 -14.69 19.99 -13.33
C LEU A 119 -14.58 21.52 -13.36
N ALA A 120 -15.48 22.25 -12.71
CA ALA A 120 -15.46 23.71 -12.69
C ALA A 120 -14.24 24.28 -11.94
N THR A 121 -13.60 23.48 -11.09
CA THR A 121 -12.47 23.90 -10.24
C THR A 121 -11.11 23.47 -10.76
N VAL A 122 -11.05 22.82 -11.93
CA VAL A 122 -9.75 22.43 -12.51
C VAL A 122 -8.92 23.67 -12.86
N PRO A 123 -7.57 23.63 -12.75
CA PRO A 123 -6.73 24.80 -13.00
C PRO A 123 -6.91 25.38 -14.40
N ALA A 124 -6.77 26.70 -14.56
CA ALA A 124 -6.99 27.40 -15.84
C ALA A 124 -6.19 26.81 -17.02
N ALA A 125 -4.93 26.43 -16.79
CA ALA A 125 -4.11 25.76 -17.80
C ALA A 125 -4.67 24.39 -18.23
N THR A 126 -5.32 23.67 -17.33
CA THR A 126 -6.03 22.42 -17.65
C THR A 126 -7.33 22.71 -18.39
N GLN A 127 -8.07 23.75 -18.01
CA GLN A 127 -9.27 24.19 -18.74
C GLN A 127 -8.94 24.52 -20.20
N GLU A 128 -7.88 25.29 -20.45
CA GLU A 128 -7.45 25.67 -21.79
C GLU A 128 -7.06 24.45 -22.64
N ARG A 129 -6.30 23.50 -22.08
CA ARG A 129 -5.99 22.23 -22.76
C ARG A 129 -7.25 21.44 -23.10
N MET A 130 -8.23 21.41 -22.19
CA MET A 130 -9.49 20.69 -22.42
C MET A 130 -10.35 21.34 -23.50
N CYS A 131 -10.44 22.68 -23.54
CA CYS A 131 -11.12 23.43 -24.60
C CYS A 131 -10.47 23.15 -25.97
N GLY A 132 -9.14 23.32 -26.06
CA GLY A 132 -8.41 23.15 -27.31
C GLY A 132 -8.51 21.74 -27.88
N ARG A 133 -8.57 20.71 -27.02
CA ARG A 133 -8.68 19.30 -27.44
C ARG A 133 -9.98 18.99 -28.20
N ILE A 134 -11.07 19.68 -27.89
CA ILE A 134 -12.35 19.52 -28.59
C ILE A 134 -12.64 20.67 -29.58
N GLY A 135 -11.60 21.44 -29.93
CA GLY A 135 -11.69 22.52 -30.92
C GLY A 135 -12.48 23.74 -30.46
N LEU A 136 -12.53 24.00 -29.15
CA LEU A 136 -13.14 25.19 -28.59
C LEU A 136 -12.08 26.25 -28.26
N GLU A 137 -12.50 27.51 -28.27
CA GLU A 137 -11.66 28.66 -27.90
C GLU A 137 -11.33 28.67 -26.40
N PRO A 138 -10.22 29.31 -25.98
CA PRO A 138 -9.91 29.53 -24.58
C PRO A 138 -11.06 30.26 -23.87
N GLY A 139 -11.38 29.83 -22.64
CA GLY A 139 -12.51 30.37 -21.87
C GLY A 139 -13.83 29.63 -22.09
N CYS A 140 -13.82 28.48 -22.78
CA CYS A 140 -15.02 27.67 -23.02
C CYS A 140 -15.78 27.22 -21.76
N PHE A 141 -15.14 27.25 -20.58
CA PHE A 141 -15.78 26.93 -19.29
C PHE A 141 -16.75 28.02 -18.81
N ALA A 142 -16.67 29.24 -19.33
CA ALA A 142 -17.57 30.34 -18.95
C ALA A 142 -18.95 30.27 -19.63
N ASP A 143 -19.04 29.56 -20.76
CA ASP A 143 -20.28 29.33 -21.51
C ASP A 143 -20.89 27.99 -21.06
N PRO A 144 -22.15 27.97 -20.54
CA PRO A 144 -22.78 26.75 -20.05
C PRO A 144 -22.90 25.63 -21.11
N GLU A 145 -23.17 25.98 -22.38
CA GLU A 145 -23.33 25.00 -23.45
C GLU A 145 -21.98 24.37 -23.81
N GLN A 146 -20.93 25.20 -23.86
CA GLN A 146 -19.57 24.73 -24.11
C GLN A 146 -19.03 23.91 -22.93
N PHE A 147 -19.32 24.31 -21.70
CA PHE A 147 -18.95 23.55 -20.50
C PHE A 147 -19.60 22.15 -20.49
N GLU A 148 -20.88 22.04 -20.87
CA GLU A 148 -21.54 20.74 -21.00
C GLU A 148 -20.88 19.85 -22.06
N ARG A 149 -20.44 20.44 -23.18
CA ARG A 149 -19.68 19.71 -24.21
C ARG A 149 -18.33 19.22 -23.68
N VAL A 150 -17.61 20.03 -22.90
CA VAL A 150 -16.37 19.60 -22.24
C VAL A 150 -16.65 18.44 -21.28
N GLN A 151 -17.70 18.55 -20.46
CA GLN A 151 -18.07 17.49 -19.53
C GLN A 151 -18.43 16.18 -20.24
N ALA A 152 -19.18 16.26 -21.33
CA ALA A 152 -19.53 15.10 -22.15
C ALA A 152 -18.29 14.44 -22.78
N SER A 153 -17.31 15.24 -23.21
CA SER A 153 -16.08 14.74 -23.84
C SER A 153 -15.24 13.84 -22.93
N LEU A 154 -15.29 14.03 -21.60
CA LEU A 154 -14.57 13.18 -20.63
C LEU A 154 -15.04 11.72 -20.61
N GLN A 155 -16.26 11.45 -21.10
CA GLN A 155 -16.79 10.10 -21.19
C GLN A 155 -16.43 9.43 -22.52
N ASP A 156 -15.96 10.20 -23.50
CA ASP A 156 -15.56 9.70 -24.81
C ASP A 156 -14.10 9.24 -24.80
N ARG A 157 -13.90 7.93 -24.89
CA ARG A 157 -12.57 7.30 -24.93
C ARG A 157 -11.79 7.60 -26.21
N ALA A 158 -12.46 8.10 -27.26
CA ALA A 158 -11.77 8.55 -28.47
C ALA A 158 -11.14 9.95 -28.29
N ILE A 159 -11.61 10.72 -27.31
CA ILE A 159 -11.10 12.06 -27.01
C ILE A 159 -10.11 12.03 -25.85
N TYR A 160 -10.44 11.29 -24.78
CA TYR A 160 -9.58 11.14 -23.61
C TYR A 160 -9.36 9.68 -23.28
N ASP A 161 -8.09 9.25 -23.33
CA ASP A 161 -7.72 7.95 -22.79
C ASP A 161 -7.64 7.98 -21.24
N GLU A 162 -7.43 6.82 -20.61
CA GLU A 162 -7.35 6.72 -19.15
C GLU A 162 -6.17 7.51 -18.55
N SER A 163 -5.07 7.68 -19.27
CA SER A 163 -3.89 8.42 -18.80
C SER A 163 -4.15 9.93 -18.74
N GLU A 164 -4.90 10.45 -19.69
CA GLU A 164 -5.23 11.87 -19.78
C GLU A 164 -6.30 12.27 -18.76
N ARG A 165 -7.30 11.40 -18.55
CA ARG A 165 -8.29 11.59 -17.47
C ARG A 165 -7.62 11.60 -16.10
N GLU A 166 -6.59 10.77 -15.90
CA GLU A 166 -5.82 10.80 -14.67
C GLU A 166 -5.08 12.12 -14.49
N LEU A 167 -4.48 12.68 -15.55
CA LEU A 167 -3.80 13.98 -15.47
C LEU A 167 -4.75 15.09 -15.02
N ILE A 168 -5.97 15.14 -15.56
CA ILE A 168 -6.98 16.14 -15.17
C ILE A 168 -7.29 16.03 -13.67
N ALA A 169 -7.55 14.81 -13.18
CA ALA A 169 -7.81 14.56 -11.76
C ALA A 169 -6.61 14.92 -10.88
N ARG A 170 -5.39 14.59 -11.34
CA ARG A 170 -4.14 14.90 -10.65
C ARG A 170 -3.92 16.40 -10.55
N ASP A 171 -4.12 17.14 -11.62
CA ASP A 171 -3.90 18.59 -11.67
C ASP A 171 -4.85 19.35 -10.74
N GLN A 172 -6.13 18.94 -10.68
CA GLN A 172 -7.08 19.47 -9.70
C GLN A 172 -6.62 19.16 -8.25
N ALA A 173 -6.19 17.93 -8.01
CA ALA A 173 -5.76 17.50 -6.68
C ALA A 173 -4.49 18.23 -6.21
N THR A 174 -3.49 18.38 -7.08
CA THR A 174 -2.22 19.03 -6.75
C THR A 174 -2.40 20.52 -6.54
N ALA A 175 -3.26 21.18 -7.32
CA ALA A 175 -3.64 22.58 -7.08
C ALA A 175 -4.29 22.74 -5.70
N TYR A 176 -5.27 21.90 -5.36
CA TYR A 176 -5.88 21.93 -4.04
C TYR A 176 -4.86 21.68 -2.91
N ILE A 177 -3.97 20.69 -3.06
CA ILE A 177 -2.91 20.40 -2.09
C ILE A 177 -1.99 21.61 -1.90
N ALA A 178 -1.60 22.27 -2.99
CA ALA A 178 -0.70 23.42 -2.97
C ALA A 178 -1.30 24.60 -2.18
N ASP A 179 -2.59 24.86 -2.35
CA ASP A 179 -3.31 25.92 -1.65
C ASP A 179 -3.54 25.60 -0.15
N HIS A 180 -3.42 24.33 0.24
CA HIS A 180 -3.73 23.84 1.60
C HIS A 180 -2.54 23.18 2.32
N THR A 181 -1.30 23.52 1.94
CA THR A 181 -0.07 22.92 2.51
C THR A 181 0.00 22.99 4.03
N GLY A 182 -0.47 24.09 4.64
CA GLY A 182 -0.49 24.25 6.11
C GLY A 182 -1.37 23.24 6.84
N ARG A 183 -2.37 22.67 6.16
CA ARG A 183 -3.28 21.68 6.73
C ARG A 183 -2.78 20.24 6.55
N LEU A 184 -1.85 20.00 5.61
CA LEU A 184 -1.37 18.67 5.26
C LEU A 184 -0.93 17.82 6.45
N PRO A 185 -0.14 18.32 7.44
CA PRO A 185 0.30 17.47 8.55
C PRO A 185 -0.87 16.88 9.35
N VAL A 186 -1.91 17.68 9.60
CA VAL A 186 -3.11 17.24 10.33
C VAL A 186 -3.87 16.20 9.52
N VAL A 187 -4.01 16.40 8.21
CA VAL A 187 -4.70 15.46 7.32
C VAL A 187 -3.93 14.14 7.25
N MET A 188 -2.61 14.17 7.06
CA MET A 188 -1.75 12.98 7.02
C MET A 188 -1.87 12.16 8.31
N VAL A 189 -1.81 12.81 9.48
CA VAL A 189 -2.00 12.13 10.77
C VAL A 189 -3.41 11.56 10.90
N ALA A 190 -4.44 12.28 10.47
CA ALA A 190 -5.81 11.76 10.47
C ALA A 190 -5.97 10.55 9.54
N ARG A 191 -5.35 10.56 8.35
CA ARG A 191 -5.35 9.43 7.40
C ARG A 191 -4.69 8.20 8.00
N VAL A 192 -3.52 8.35 8.61
CA VAL A 192 -2.83 7.27 9.34
C VAL A 192 -3.69 6.78 10.51
N GLY A 193 -4.28 7.71 11.26
CA GLY A 193 -5.16 7.38 12.38
C GLY A 193 -6.38 6.57 11.96
N ARG A 194 -6.98 6.87 10.81
CA ARG A 194 -8.08 6.08 10.24
C ARG A 194 -7.60 4.72 9.75
N MET A 195 -6.46 4.66 9.06
CA MET A 195 -5.88 3.39 8.58
C MET A 195 -5.74 2.38 9.73
N TRP A 196 -5.29 2.83 10.89
CA TRP A 196 -5.07 1.98 12.06
C TRP A 196 -6.25 1.94 13.05
N ASP A 197 -7.42 2.47 12.68
CA ASP A 197 -8.62 2.56 13.52
C ASP A 197 -8.36 3.20 14.90
N VAL A 198 -7.43 4.16 14.99
CA VAL A 198 -7.20 4.95 16.22
C VAL A 198 -7.87 6.32 16.16
N TYR A 199 -8.28 6.77 14.96
CA TYR A 199 -9.02 8.02 14.75
C TYR A 199 -10.44 7.74 14.25
N ARG A 200 -11.43 8.16 15.04
CA ARG A 200 -12.89 8.00 14.78
C ARG A 200 -13.29 6.56 14.35
N PRO A 201 -12.94 5.50 15.10
CA PRO A 201 -13.21 4.11 14.69
C PRO A 201 -14.71 3.80 14.51
N ALA A 202 -15.60 4.39 15.32
CA ALA A 202 -17.04 4.25 15.14
C ALA A 202 -17.54 4.83 13.81
N GLN A 203 -16.89 5.90 13.31
CA GLN A 203 -17.16 6.44 11.99
C GLN A 203 -16.63 5.51 10.88
N ASN A 204 -15.43 4.93 11.05
CA ASN A 204 -14.91 3.93 10.11
C ASN A 204 -15.85 2.72 9.98
N VAL A 205 -16.43 2.23 11.08
CA VAL A 205 -17.47 1.18 11.05
C VAL A 205 -18.68 1.62 10.23
N ARG A 206 -19.13 2.88 10.36
CA ARG A 206 -20.24 3.42 9.58
C ARG A 206 -19.89 3.56 8.09
N PHE A 207 -18.66 3.96 7.76
CA PHE A 207 -18.19 3.99 6.38
C PHE A 207 -18.09 2.59 5.78
N ASN A 208 -17.57 1.62 6.53
CA ASN A 208 -17.53 0.22 6.11
C ASN A 208 -18.94 -0.35 5.85
N ASP A 209 -19.93 0.05 6.66
CA ASP A 209 -21.33 -0.34 6.48
C ASP A 209 -21.97 0.31 5.24
N ARG A 210 -21.90 1.65 5.15
CA ARG A 210 -22.66 2.43 4.16
C ARG A 210 -21.97 2.62 2.81
N LEU A 211 -20.65 2.73 2.79
CA LEU A 211 -19.87 3.01 1.57
C LEU A 211 -19.25 1.74 0.99
N GLU A 212 -18.72 0.86 1.86
CA GLU A 212 -18.06 -0.39 1.41
C GLU A 212 -19.00 -1.61 1.41
N GLY A 213 -20.24 -1.46 1.88
CA GLY A 213 -21.26 -2.51 1.86
C GLY A 213 -20.95 -3.73 2.74
N ARG A 214 -20.11 -3.59 3.77
CA ARG A 214 -19.63 -4.71 4.61
C ARG A 214 -20.60 -5.14 5.70
N GLY A 215 -21.64 -4.34 5.94
CA GLY A 215 -22.58 -4.55 7.03
C GLY A 215 -22.03 -4.12 8.40
N ARG A 216 -22.88 -3.47 9.19
CA ARG A 216 -22.52 -2.89 10.50
C ARG A 216 -21.98 -3.90 11.49
N ARG A 217 -22.65 -5.05 11.67
CA ARG A 217 -22.25 -6.08 12.67
C ARG A 217 -20.92 -6.72 12.32
N ALA A 218 -20.70 -7.06 11.05
CA ALA A 218 -19.42 -7.61 10.59
C ALA A 218 -18.29 -6.58 10.78
N SER A 219 -18.55 -5.31 10.48
CA SER A 219 -17.59 -4.22 10.69
C SER A 219 -17.24 -4.01 12.18
N GLN A 220 -18.23 -4.12 13.08
CA GLN A 220 -18.01 -4.07 14.53
C GLN A 220 -17.20 -5.27 15.03
N ALA A 221 -17.56 -6.48 14.61
CA ALA A 221 -16.82 -7.69 14.98
C ALA A 221 -15.37 -7.63 14.48
N GLY A 222 -15.16 -7.19 13.23
CA GLY A 222 -13.84 -6.98 12.66
C GLY A 222 -12.99 -5.99 13.46
N LEU A 223 -13.58 -4.88 13.92
CA LEU A 223 -12.89 -3.89 14.77
C LEU A 223 -12.48 -4.49 16.13
N VAL A 224 -13.37 -5.24 16.78
CA VAL A 224 -13.07 -5.91 18.06
C VAL A 224 -11.94 -6.94 17.89
N LEU A 225 -12.03 -7.78 16.86
CA LEU A 225 -10.99 -8.76 16.55
C LEU A 225 -9.65 -8.08 16.26
N TYR A 226 -9.66 -7.00 15.49
CA TYR A 226 -8.47 -6.20 15.19
C TYR A 226 -7.81 -5.65 16.47
N TYR A 227 -8.58 -5.09 17.40
CA TYR A 227 -8.03 -4.64 18.68
C TYR A 227 -7.53 -5.80 19.56
N ALA A 228 -8.17 -6.96 19.53
CA ALA A 228 -7.72 -8.14 20.25
C ALA A 228 -6.41 -8.72 19.70
N LEU A 229 -6.15 -8.58 18.39
CA LEU A 229 -4.92 -9.06 17.76
C LEU A 229 -3.69 -8.27 18.18
N TRP A 230 -3.81 -6.96 18.44
CA TRP A 230 -2.67 -6.11 18.81
C TRP A 230 -1.88 -6.59 20.03
N PRO A 231 -2.47 -6.81 21.22
CA PRO A 231 -1.70 -7.26 22.39
C PRO A 231 -1.02 -8.60 22.13
N LEU A 232 -1.69 -9.54 21.44
CA LEU A 232 -1.11 -10.83 21.06
C LEU A 232 0.06 -10.65 20.08
N ALA A 233 -0.09 -9.76 19.09
CA ALA A 233 0.96 -9.43 18.13
C ALA A 233 2.16 -8.76 18.80
N VAL A 234 1.95 -7.90 19.80
CA VAL A 234 3.03 -7.33 20.60
C VAL A 234 3.79 -8.42 21.35
N VAL A 235 3.10 -9.36 22.00
CA VAL A 235 3.75 -10.51 22.66
C VAL A 235 4.56 -11.33 21.66
N GLY A 236 3.99 -11.61 20.48
CA GLY A 236 4.68 -12.33 19.41
C GLY A 236 5.91 -11.59 18.87
N ALA A 237 5.80 -10.27 18.66
CA ALA A 237 6.91 -9.44 18.22
C ALA A 237 8.05 -9.40 19.25
N VAL A 238 7.72 -9.26 20.54
CA VAL A 238 8.70 -9.33 21.64
C VAL A 238 9.35 -10.72 21.70
N ALA A 239 8.58 -11.80 21.53
CA ALA A 239 9.12 -13.15 21.50
C ALA A 239 10.09 -13.37 20.33
N LEU A 240 9.73 -12.93 19.12
CA LEU A 240 10.60 -12.97 17.94
C LEU A 240 11.87 -12.16 18.15
N HIS A 241 11.75 -10.94 18.68
CA HIS A 241 12.89 -10.08 18.97
C HIS A 241 13.85 -10.72 19.98
N ARG A 242 13.33 -11.28 21.08
CA ARG A 242 14.13 -11.99 22.10
C ARG A 242 14.83 -13.22 21.53
N ARG A 243 14.21 -13.90 20.56
CA ARG A 243 14.79 -15.04 19.80
C ARG A 243 15.71 -14.60 18.66
N ARG A 244 16.00 -13.29 18.53
CA ARG A 244 16.83 -12.71 17.45
C ARG A 244 16.28 -12.99 16.04
N VAL A 245 14.98 -13.25 15.92
CA VAL A 245 14.29 -13.39 14.63
C VAL A 245 13.90 -12.00 14.11
N THR A 246 14.14 -11.74 12.83
CA THR A 246 13.85 -10.44 12.23
C THR A 246 12.35 -10.12 12.22
N LEU A 247 12.01 -8.86 12.52
CA LEU A 247 10.66 -8.31 12.41
C LEU A 247 10.41 -7.62 11.07
N ILE A 248 11.44 -7.43 10.24
CA ILE A 248 11.33 -6.70 8.96
C ILE A 248 10.18 -7.25 8.09
N PRO A 249 10.01 -8.58 7.89
CA PRO A 249 8.91 -9.10 7.09
C PRO A 249 7.52 -8.71 7.59
N LEU A 250 7.35 -8.53 8.90
CA LEU A 250 6.08 -8.18 9.53
C LEU A 250 5.85 -6.67 9.54
N LEU A 251 6.90 -5.88 9.76
CA LEU A 251 6.82 -4.43 9.84
C LEU A 251 6.80 -3.75 8.47
N ALA A 252 7.46 -4.31 7.44
CA ALA A 252 7.51 -3.73 6.11
C ALA A 252 6.11 -3.43 5.52
N PRO A 253 5.14 -4.37 5.47
CA PRO A 253 3.81 -4.05 4.97
C PRO A 253 3.10 -3.00 5.83
N MET A 254 3.33 -2.97 7.15
CA MET A 254 2.77 -1.95 8.05
C MET A 254 3.31 -0.54 7.72
N VAL A 255 4.61 -0.43 7.44
CA VAL A 255 5.25 0.82 7.04
C VAL A 255 4.72 1.28 5.67
N VAL A 256 4.65 0.37 4.69
CA VAL A 256 4.13 0.67 3.35
C VAL A 256 2.71 1.23 3.43
N ILE A 257 1.78 0.55 4.10
CA ILE A 257 0.40 1.06 4.17
C ILE A 257 0.27 2.36 4.98
N THR A 258 1.18 2.61 5.94
CA THR A 258 1.18 3.85 6.72
C THR A 258 1.59 5.03 5.85
N ILE A 259 2.64 4.86 5.05
CA ILE A 259 3.09 5.87 4.08
C ILE A 259 2.01 6.10 3.04
N THR A 260 1.46 5.03 2.45
CA THR A 260 0.39 5.13 1.46
C THR A 260 -0.84 5.82 2.04
N ALA A 261 -1.24 5.50 3.28
CA ALA A 261 -2.35 6.18 3.95
C ALA A 261 -2.08 7.67 4.11
N ALA A 262 -0.89 8.04 4.60
CA ALA A 262 -0.53 9.44 4.81
C ALA A 262 -0.62 10.26 3.50
N LEU A 263 -0.12 9.70 2.39
CA LEU A 263 -0.08 10.37 1.09
C LEU A 263 -1.44 10.38 0.36
N ALA A 264 -2.25 9.33 0.53
CA ALA A 264 -3.55 9.16 -0.12
C ALA A 264 -4.72 9.35 0.87
N PHE A 265 -5.29 8.27 1.39
CA PHE A 265 -6.37 8.32 2.38
C PHE A 265 -6.36 7.09 3.29
N GLY A 266 -6.99 7.20 4.46
CA GLY A 266 -7.05 6.13 5.45
C GLY A 266 -8.33 5.33 5.37
N THR A 267 -8.31 4.14 4.75
CA THR A 267 -9.40 3.16 4.81
C THR A 267 -8.90 1.78 5.22
N THR A 268 -9.69 1.09 6.04
CA THR A 268 -9.40 -0.27 6.51
C THR A 268 -9.33 -1.28 5.37
N ARG A 269 -9.94 -0.99 4.21
CA ARG A 269 -9.88 -1.86 3.03
C ARG A 269 -8.47 -2.09 2.50
N TYR A 270 -7.59 -1.11 2.62
CA TYR A 270 -6.21 -1.22 2.13
C TYR A 270 -5.23 -1.70 3.20
N ARG A 271 -5.70 -1.95 4.44
CA ARG A 271 -4.86 -2.48 5.52
C ARG A 271 -4.54 -3.98 5.39
N VAL A 272 -5.25 -4.71 4.54
CA VAL A 272 -5.17 -6.19 4.43
C VAL A 272 -3.73 -6.76 4.46
N PRO A 273 -2.74 -6.23 3.72
CA PRO A 273 -1.37 -6.76 3.79
C PRO A 273 -0.74 -6.69 5.19
N ALA A 274 -1.03 -5.62 5.94
CA ALA A 274 -0.60 -5.47 7.32
C ALA A 274 -1.41 -6.33 8.29
N ASP A 275 -2.71 -6.52 8.04
CA ASP A 275 -3.55 -7.41 8.87
C ASP A 275 -3.03 -8.85 8.82
N VAL A 276 -2.55 -9.33 7.67
CA VAL A 276 -1.90 -10.65 7.56
C VAL A 276 -0.64 -10.73 8.42
N ALA A 277 0.20 -9.70 8.40
CA ALA A 277 1.39 -9.64 9.26
C ALA A 277 1.03 -9.59 10.75
N LEU A 278 -0.03 -8.85 11.10
CA LEU A 278 -0.56 -8.76 12.46
C LEU A 278 -1.07 -10.12 12.95
N VAL A 279 -1.83 -10.84 12.14
CA VAL A 279 -2.33 -12.20 12.45
C VAL A 279 -1.16 -13.18 12.65
N VAL A 280 -0.14 -13.14 11.79
CA VAL A 280 1.05 -13.99 11.95
C VAL A 280 1.78 -13.68 13.25
N ALA A 281 1.98 -12.40 13.57
CA ALA A 281 2.59 -11.99 14.83
C ALA A 281 1.75 -12.43 16.04
N ALA A 282 0.43 -12.27 15.98
CA ALA A 282 -0.49 -12.70 17.03
C ALA A 282 -0.44 -14.23 17.23
N GLY A 283 -0.35 -15.01 16.14
CA GLY A 283 -0.18 -16.46 16.20
C GLY A 283 1.10 -16.88 16.95
N VAL A 284 2.21 -16.17 16.72
CA VAL A 284 3.44 -16.38 17.50
C VAL A 284 3.25 -16.01 18.97
N GLY A 285 2.50 -14.95 19.26
CA GLY A 285 2.15 -14.53 20.61
C GLY A 285 1.35 -15.61 21.35
N ILE A 286 0.30 -16.14 20.70
CA ILE A 286 -0.51 -17.25 21.23
C ILE A 286 0.37 -18.47 21.50
N ALA A 287 1.20 -18.88 20.54
CA ALA A 287 2.10 -20.04 20.70
C ALA A 287 3.11 -19.84 21.85
N THR A 288 3.57 -18.61 22.07
CA THR A 288 4.49 -18.28 23.17
C THR A 288 3.80 -18.34 24.52
N LEU A 289 2.54 -17.90 24.60
CA LEU A 289 1.74 -17.98 25.82
C LEU A 289 1.33 -19.42 26.11
N SER A 290 0.88 -20.18 25.12
CA SER A 290 0.49 -21.59 25.31
C SER A 290 1.67 -22.49 25.64
N GLY A 291 2.86 -22.27 25.07
CA GLY A 291 4.07 -23.00 25.42
C GLY A 291 4.57 -22.76 26.86
N ARG A 292 4.10 -21.71 27.53
CA ARG A 292 4.30 -21.53 28.99
C ARG A 292 3.31 -22.36 29.82
N TRP A 293 2.17 -22.72 29.23
CA TRP A 293 1.07 -23.43 29.88
C TRP A 293 1.16 -24.93 29.64
N TRP A 294 1.83 -25.34 28.56
CA TRP A 294 2.14 -26.72 28.23
C TRP A 294 3.64 -26.87 27.99
N PRO A 295 4.44 -27.28 29.00
CA PRO A 295 5.82 -27.68 28.77
C PRO A 295 5.83 -28.77 27.68
N ALA A 296 6.70 -28.62 26.69
CA ALA A 296 6.91 -29.64 25.67
C ALA A 296 7.24 -30.96 26.37
N THR A 297 6.30 -31.90 26.34
CA THR A 297 6.55 -33.28 26.77
C THR A 297 7.61 -33.86 25.83
N GLY A 298 8.75 -34.19 26.42
CA GLY A 298 9.96 -34.80 25.86
C GLY A 298 9.88 -35.36 24.44
N GLN A 299 10.61 -34.72 23.53
CA GLN A 299 11.27 -35.41 22.42
C GLN A 299 12.77 -35.15 22.56
N ASP A 300 13.35 -35.64 23.65
CA ASP A 300 14.77 -35.95 23.68
C ASP A 300 14.91 -37.32 23.00
N GLY A 301 15.23 -37.29 21.70
CA GLY A 301 15.67 -38.48 20.99
C GLY A 301 16.92 -39.01 21.66
N ALA A 302 16.87 -40.26 22.10
CA ALA A 302 17.96 -40.98 22.76
C ALA A 302 19.27 -40.92 21.95
N PRO A 303 20.44 -40.98 22.61
CA PRO A 303 21.72 -41.08 21.91
C PRO A 303 21.77 -42.40 21.11
N GLU A 304 22.08 -42.29 19.82
CA GLU A 304 22.44 -43.43 18.97
C GLU A 304 23.67 -44.11 19.61
N THR A 305 23.48 -45.33 20.11
CA THR A 305 24.57 -46.22 20.47
C THR A 305 25.25 -46.69 19.20
N GLU A 306 26.51 -46.26 19.04
CA GLU A 306 27.49 -46.76 18.10
C GLU A 306 27.62 -48.29 18.23
N VAL A 307 27.21 -49.03 17.20
CA VAL A 307 27.55 -50.45 17.07
C VAL A 307 28.81 -50.50 16.21
N ALA A 308 29.94 -50.79 16.87
CA ALA A 308 31.15 -51.23 16.21
C ALA A 308 30.95 -52.68 15.77
N ASP A 309 31.09 -52.95 14.47
CA ASP A 309 31.31 -54.30 13.96
C ASP A 309 32.78 -54.43 13.56
N ASP A 310 33.44 -55.40 14.20
CA ASP A 310 34.70 -56.05 13.82
C ASP A 310 34.51 -56.94 12.57
#